data_AF-A0A3D4PD91-F1
#
_entry.id   AF-A0A3D4PD91-F1
#
_cell.length_a   1.000
_cell.length_b   1.000
_cell.length_c   1.000
_cell.angle_alpha   90.00
_cell.angle_beta   90.00
_cell.angle_gamma   90.00
#
_symmetry.space_group_name_H-M   'P 1'
#
loop_
_entity.id
_entity.type
_entity.pdbx_description
1 polymer ?
#
loop_
_entity_poly.entity_id
_entity_poly.type
_entity_poly.pdbx_seq_one_letter_code
_entity_poly.pdbx_strand_id
1 'polypeptide(L)'
;MLVGTVTVQADDWLQFRGTLNNAIVTGPQLPDSFDNIAWTAPLEGRGTSSPIVVGKRVIVTGCKGPRQDRLTVSCFNAADGSQMWHREFWATGRTICHEKMSVATPTPASDGERIFA
;
A
#
# COMPACT_ATOMS: atom_id res chain seq x y z
N MET A 1 5.84 -41.13 -6.33
CA MET A 1 6.25 -39.78 -6.78
C MET A 1 5.32 -38.79 -6.09
N LEU A 2 5.79 -38.13 -5.03
CA LEU A 2 5.01 -37.12 -4.32
C LEU A 2 5.20 -35.78 -5.04
N VAL A 3 4.13 -35.24 -5.60
CA VAL A 3 4.11 -33.88 -6.14
C VAL A 3 3.83 -32.95 -4.96
N GLY A 4 4.88 -32.31 -4.43
CA GLY A 4 4.75 -31.26 -3.42
C GLY A 4 4.38 -29.94 -4.09
N THR A 5 3.25 -29.35 -3.71
CA THR A 5 2.91 -27.98 -4.08
C THR A 5 3.86 -27.03 -3.35
N VAL A 6 4.72 -26.33 -4.09
CA VAL A 6 5.51 -25.22 -3.55
C VAL A 6 4.58 -24.02 -3.43
N THR A 7 4.10 -23.75 -2.22
CA THR A 7 3.45 -22.48 -1.93
C THR A 7 4.54 -21.42 -1.84
N VAL A 8 4.63 -20.55 -2.85
CA VAL A 8 5.42 -19.32 -2.76
C VAL A 8 4.72 -18.44 -1.73
N GLN A 9 5.29 -18.32 -0.54
CA GLN A 9 4.85 -17.34 0.43
C GLN A 9 5.45 -16.00 0.02
N ALA A 10 4.61 -15.05 -0.39
CA ALA A 10 5.07 -13.69 -0.65
C ALA A 10 5.56 -13.08 0.67
N ASP A 11 6.74 -12.46 0.62
CA ASP A 11 7.29 -11.74 1.78
C ASP A 11 6.55 -10.41 1.98
N ASP A 12 6.45 -10.01 3.24
CA ASP A 12 5.89 -8.72 3.62
C ASP A 12 6.77 -7.56 3.14
N TRP A 13 6.12 -6.45 2.84
CA TRP A 13 6.76 -5.16 2.50
C TRP A 13 6.26 -4.12 3.49
N LEU A 14 6.82 -4.14 4.70
CA LEU A 14 6.20 -3.49 5.87
C LEU A 14 6.32 -1.95 5.92
N GLN A 15 7.15 -1.33 5.08
CA GLN A 15 7.40 0.11 5.10
C GLN A 15 7.92 0.62 3.76
N PHE A 16 8.14 1.93 3.66
CA PHE A 16 8.81 2.54 2.50
C PHE A 16 10.16 1.86 2.26
N ARG A 17 10.42 1.46 1.00
CA ARG A 17 11.62 0.69 0.60
C ARG A 17 11.72 -0.72 1.22
N GLY A 18 10.61 -1.28 1.65
CA GLY A 18 10.50 -2.67 2.06
C GLY A 18 10.88 -2.89 3.50
N THR A 19 10.67 -4.11 3.98
CA THR A 19 10.83 -4.48 5.40
C THR A 19 12.22 -4.12 5.94
N LEU A 20 13.27 -4.28 5.12
CA LEU A 20 14.65 -3.94 5.47
C LEU A 20 15.07 -2.50 5.11
N ASN A 21 14.15 -1.66 4.61
CA ASN A 21 14.40 -0.27 4.18
C ASN A 21 15.55 -0.11 3.17
N ASN A 22 15.78 -1.11 2.33
CA ASN A 22 16.89 -1.17 1.37
C ASN A 22 16.42 -1.16 -0.09
N ALA A 23 15.12 -1.16 -0.34
CA ALA A 23 14.48 -1.22 -1.66
C ALA A 23 14.87 -2.47 -2.48
N ILE A 24 15.18 -3.57 -1.81
CA ILE A 24 15.55 -4.84 -2.44
C ILE A 24 14.41 -5.83 -2.28
N VAL A 25 14.02 -6.46 -3.38
CA VAL A 25 13.17 -7.66 -3.37
C VAL A 25 14.04 -8.89 -3.60
N THR A 26 13.84 -9.92 -2.79
CA THR A 26 14.39 -11.25 -3.01
C THR A 26 13.29 -12.15 -3.59
N GLY A 27 13.57 -12.90 -4.64
CA GLY A 27 12.56 -13.77 -5.24
C GLY A 27 12.69 -13.90 -6.75
N PRO A 28 11.59 -14.25 -7.44
CA PRO A 28 11.60 -14.44 -8.89
C PRO A 28 11.87 -13.13 -9.62
N GLN A 29 12.36 -13.25 -10.85
CA GLN A 29 12.54 -12.11 -11.74
C GLN A 29 11.20 -11.39 -11.95
N LEU A 30 11.19 -10.08 -11.72
CA LEU A 30 10.02 -9.24 -11.97
C LEU A 30 9.75 -9.17 -13.49
N PRO A 31 8.48 -9.03 -13.89
CA PRO A 31 8.14 -8.83 -15.30
C PRO A 31 8.80 -7.53 -15.83
N ASP A 32 9.22 -7.57 -17.09
CA ASP A 32 9.82 -6.44 -17.81
C ASP A 32 8.78 -5.59 -18.56
N SER A 33 7.52 -6.06 -18.62
CA SER A 33 6.37 -5.32 -19.14
C SER A 33 5.15 -5.40 -18.21
N PHE A 34 4.16 -4.53 -18.44
CA PHE A 34 2.90 -4.47 -17.69
C PHE A 34 1.71 -5.03 -18.49
N ASP A 35 1.94 -5.93 -19.44
CA ASP A 35 0.89 -6.42 -20.35
C ASP A 35 -0.08 -7.41 -19.67
N ASN A 36 0.23 -7.82 -18.44
CA ASN A 36 -0.56 -8.76 -17.64
C ASN A 36 -0.81 -8.19 -16.24
N ILE A 37 -1.68 -7.19 -16.16
CA ILE A 37 -2.10 -6.59 -14.89
C ILE A 37 -2.97 -7.60 -14.13
N ALA A 38 -2.50 -8.03 -12.95
CA ALA A 38 -3.23 -8.98 -12.11
C ALA A 38 -4.55 -8.42 -11.58
N TRP A 39 -4.55 -7.16 -11.12
CA TRP A 39 -5.75 -6.43 -10.70
C TRP A 39 -5.47 -4.93 -10.61
N THR A 40 -6.54 -4.14 -10.61
CA THR A 40 -6.51 -2.71 -10.29
C THR A 40 -7.62 -2.41 -9.28
N ALA A 41 -7.43 -1.39 -8.45
CA ALA A 41 -8.42 -0.95 -7.48
C ALA A 41 -8.58 0.58 -7.56
N PRO A 42 -9.81 1.11 -7.53
CA PRO A 42 -10.02 2.54 -7.41
C PRO A 42 -9.54 3.02 -6.04
N LEU A 43 -8.74 4.09 -6.02
CA LEU A 43 -8.38 4.79 -4.80
C LEU A 43 -9.26 6.01 -4.64
N GLU A 44 -9.86 6.14 -3.45
CA GLU A 44 -10.68 7.30 -3.15
C GLU A 44 -9.81 8.48 -2.74
N GLY A 45 -9.96 9.60 -3.45
CA GLY A 45 -9.23 10.82 -3.18
C GLY A 45 -7.85 10.84 -3.84
N ARG A 46 -6.94 11.59 -3.24
CA ARG A 46 -5.61 11.89 -3.75
C ARG A 46 -4.56 11.32 -2.80
N GLY A 47 -3.56 10.65 -3.34
CA GLY A 47 -2.45 10.11 -2.55
C GLY A 47 -1.22 9.93 -3.42
N THR A 48 -0.05 10.11 -2.81
CA THR A 48 1.26 9.91 -3.46
C THR A 48 2.14 8.98 -2.62
N SER A 49 1.55 8.26 -1.66
CA SER A 49 2.20 7.24 -0.87
C SER A 49 2.48 5.99 -1.70
N SER A 50 3.42 5.18 -1.23
CA SER A 50 3.62 3.83 -1.77
C SER A 50 2.72 2.84 -1.02
N PRO A 51 2.27 1.75 -1.66
CA PRO A 51 1.61 0.67 -0.95
C PRO A 51 2.59 -0.08 -0.06
N ILE A 52 2.09 -0.63 1.05
CA ILE A 52 2.76 -1.67 1.84
C ILE A 52 2.01 -2.99 1.75
N VAL A 53 2.71 -4.10 1.98
CA VAL A 53 2.12 -5.45 2.03
C VAL A 53 2.33 -6.04 3.41
N VAL A 54 1.24 -6.45 4.07
CA VAL A 54 1.23 -7.10 5.39
C VAL A 54 0.39 -8.37 5.30
N GLY A 55 1.05 -9.52 5.23
CA GLY A 55 0.44 -10.79 4.87
C GLY A 55 -0.28 -10.70 3.53
N LYS A 56 -1.58 -10.99 3.52
CA LYS A 56 -2.42 -10.96 2.30
C LYS A 56 -3.08 -9.62 2.02
N ARG A 57 -2.57 -8.53 2.61
CA ARG A 57 -3.21 -7.22 2.60
C ARG A 57 -2.29 -6.19 1.96
N VAL A 58 -2.83 -5.41 1.03
CA VAL A 58 -2.19 -4.22 0.46
C VAL A 58 -2.80 -3.00 1.13
N ILE A 59 -1.99 -2.14 1.74
CA ILE A 59 -2.45 -0.95 2.46
C ILE A 59 -1.83 0.30 1.83
N VAL A 60 -2.65 1.34 1.66
CA VAL A 60 -2.25 2.63 1.09
C VAL A 60 -2.93 3.78 1.82
N THR A 61 -2.24 4.91 1.92
CA THR A 61 -2.76 6.15 2.51
C THR A 61 -3.14 7.16 1.44
N GLY A 62 -4.17 7.95 1.71
CA GLY A 62 -4.65 9.00 0.81
C GLY A 62 -5.28 10.15 1.57
N CYS A 63 -5.82 11.12 0.83
CA CYS A 63 -6.56 12.23 1.40
C CYS A 63 -7.69 12.71 0.49
N LYS A 64 -8.72 13.33 1.05
CA LYS A 64 -9.91 13.80 0.33
C LYS A 64 -10.22 15.27 0.63
N GLY A 65 -11.03 15.85 -0.26
CA GLY A 65 -11.55 17.20 -0.13
C GLY A 65 -10.59 18.28 -0.65
N PRO A 66 -11.09 19.49 -0.92
CA PRO A 66 -10.31 20.57 -1.52
C PRO A 66 -9.17 21.05 -0.61
N ARG A 67 -9.35 20.96 0.71
CA ARG A 67 -8.32 21.26 1.71
C ARG A 67 -7.47 20.06 2.11
N GLN A 68 -7.76 18.88 1.55
CA GLN A 68 -7.12 17.62 1.89
C GLN A 68 -7.10 17.33 3.41
N ASP A 69 -8.14 17.74 4.12
CA ASP A 69 -8.28 17.63 5.59
C ASP A 69 -8.90 16.31 6.04
N ARG A 70 -9.19 15.42 5.10
CA ARG A 70 -9.62 14.05 5.32
C ARG A 70 -8.49 13.12 4.95
N LEU A 71 -7.85 12.49 5.94
CA LEU A 71 -6.85 11.45 5.72
C LEU A 71 -7.57 10.11 5.57
N THR A 72 -7.07 9.26 4.69
CA THR A 72 -7.65 7.94 4.42
C THR A 72 -6.62 6.85 4.53
N VAL A 73 -7.05 5.68 5.00
CA VAL A 73 -6.29 4.44 4.98
C VAL A 73 -7.17 3.36 4.36
N SER A 74 -6.75 2.81 3.24
CA SER A 74 -7.48 1.77 2.50
C SER A 74 -6.68 0.48 2.51
N CYS A 75 -7.40 -0.64 2.69
CA CYS A 75 -6.83 -1.97 2.65
C CYS A 75 -7.53 -2.82 1.59
N PHE A 76 -6.73 -3.52 0.80
CA PHE A 76 -7.16 -4.38 -0.28
C PHE A 76 -6.64 -5.79 -0.08
N ASN A 77 -7.37 -6.78 -0.57
CA ASN A 77 -6.90 -8.15 -0.66
C ASN A 77 -5.83 -8.25 -1.75
N ALA A 78 -4.64 -8.74 -1.41
CA ALA A 78 -3.51 -8.82 -2.34
C ALA A 78 -3.76 -9.77 -3.53
N ALA A 79 -4.69 -10.72 -3.39
CA ALA A 79 -4.96 -11.70 -4.44
C ALA A 79 -5.80 -11.13 -5.60
N ASP A 80 -6.73 -10.22 -5.31
CA ASP A 80 -7.76 -9.78 -6.28
C ASP A 80 -8.03 -8.26 -6.28
N GLY A 81 -7.38 -7.50 -5.40
CA GLY A 81 -7.58 -6.06 -5.29
C GLY A 81 -8.91 -5.63 -4.65
N SER A 82 -9.72 -6.57 -4.13
CA SER A 82 -10.98 -6.23 -3.47
C SER A 82 -10.76 -5.43 -2.19
N GLN A 83 -11.52 -4.35 -2.00
CA GLN A 83 -11.40 -3.51 -0.80
C GLN A 83 -11.92 -4.27 0.42
N MET A 84 -11.04 -4.50 1.40
CA MET A 84 -11.38 -5.19 2.65
C MET A 84 -11.91 -4.22 3.69
N TRP A 85 -11.28 -3.05 3.82
CA TRP A 85 -11.74 -2.00 4.72
C TRP A 85 -11.19 -0.64 4.30
N HIS A 86 -11.87 0.41 4.78
CA HIS A 86 -11.49 1.80 4.61
C HIS A 86 -11.67 2.54 5.94
N ARG A 87 -10.79 3.48 6.21
CA ARG A 87 -10.81 4.35 7.40
C ARG A 87 -10.55 5.78 6.98
N GLU A 88 -11.26 6.70 7.63
CA GLU A 88 -11.06 8.13 7.46
C GLU A 88 -10.79 8.81 8.79
N PHE A 89 -9.95 9.84 8.75
CA PHE A 89 -9.58 10.65 9.90
C PHE A 89 -9.58 12.12 9.50
N TRP A 90 -9.91 12.98 10.46
CA TRP A 90 -9.65 14.40 10.30
C TRP A 90 -8.15 14.66 10.47
N ALA A 91 -7.56 15.43 9.55
CA ALA A 91 -6.22 15.95 9.75
C ALA A 91 -6.22 16.91 10.95
N THR A 92 -5.30 16.68 11.88
CA THR A 92 -5.11 17.53 13.07
C THR A 92 -3.99 18.57 12.87
N GLY A 93 -3.15 18.37 11.85
CA GLY A 93 -2.04 19.25 11.49
C GLY A 93 -2.34 20.15 10.29
N ARG A 94 -1.29 20.81 9.79
CA ARG A 94 -1.36 21.67 8.60
C ARG A 94 -1.61 20.83 7.35
N THR A 95 -2.60 21.21 6.55
CA THR A 95 -2.95 20.50 5.29
C THR A 95 -2.42 21.20 4.03
N ILE A 96 -1.34 21.95 4.19
CA ILE A 96 -0.71 22.68 3.08
C ILE A 96 0.47 21.84 2.57
N CYS A 97 0.40 21.45 1.31
CA CYS A 97 1.46 20.76 0.61
C CYS A 97 1.70 21.41 -0.77
N HIS A 98 2.86 21.14 -1.36
CA HIS A 98 3.13 21.55 -2.74
C HIS A 98 2.14 20.86 -3.69
N GLU A 99 1.78 21.50 -4.81
CA GLU A 99 0.78 20.99 -5.75
C GLU A 99 1.12 19.59 -6.29
N LYS A 100 2.40 19.27 -6.46
CA LYS A 100 2.87 17.93 -6.89
C LYS A 100 2.80 16.83 -5.81
N MET A 101 2.46 17.18 -4.57
CA MET A 101 2.42 16.29 -3.41
C MET A 101 1.02 16.29 -2.80
N SER A 102 0.73 15.34 -1.92
CA SER A 102 -0.48 15.34 -1.09
C SER A 102 -0.15 15.39 0.39
N VAL A 103 -1.11 15.75 1.25
CA VAL A 103 -0.90 15.66 2.71
C VAL A 103 -0.71 14.22 3.18
N ALA A 104 -1.20 13.26 2.39
CA ALA A 104 -0.98 11.82 2.57
C ALA A 104 0.16 11.29 1.69
N THR A 105 1.23 12.07 1.54
CA THR A 105 2.48 11.59 0.92
C THR A 105 3.15 10.46 1.73
N PRO A 106 3.21 10.51 3.07
CA PRO A 106 3.90 9.46 3.83
C PRO A 106 3.32 8.07 3.57
N THR A 107 4.20 7.14 3.19
CA THR A 107 3.90 5.70 3.10
C THR A 107 3.63 5.15 4.50
N PRO A 108 2.54 4.39 4.71
CA PRO A 108 2.29 3.77 6.00
C PRO A 108 3.40 2.77 6.36
N ALA A 109 3.52 2.44 7.63
CA ALA A 109 4.43 1.41 8.13
C ALA A 109 3.67 0.37 8.96
N SER A 110 4.27 -0.79 9.15
CA SER A 110 3.71 -1.88 9.94
C SER A 110 4.79 -2.58 10.76
N ASP A 111 4.42 -3.05 11.95
CA ASP A 111 5.23 -3.97 12.76
C ASP A 111 4.85 -5.45 12.52
N GLY A 112 3.97 -5.71 11.54
CA GLY A 112 3.40 -7.03 11.24
C GLY A 112 2.01 -7.25 11.87
N GLU A 113 1.66 -6.49 12.91
CA GLU A 113 0.37 -6.59 13.61
C GLU A 113 -0.48 -5.33 13.45
N ARG A 114 0.15 -4.15 13.44
CA ARG A 114 -0.47 -2.83 13.46
C ARG A 114 0.03 -1.98 12.32
N ILE A 115 -0.85 -1.08 11.85
CA ILE A 115 -0.53 -0.08 10.83
C ILE A 115 -0.32 1.28 11.49
N PHE A 116 0.74 1.97 11.09
CA PHE A 116 1.08 3.33 11.46
C PHE A 116 0.97 4.21 10.21
N ALA A 117 0.05 5.18 10.21
CA ALA A 117 -0.34 5.97 9.05
C ALA A 117 -0.72 7.41 9.44
#